data_AF-A0A7S2VR92-F1
#
_entry.id   AF-A0A7S2VR92-F1
#
_cell.length_a   1.000
_cell.length_b   1.000
_cell.length_c   1.000
_cell.angle_alpha   90.00
_cell.angle_beta   90.00
_cell.angle_gamma   90.00
#
_symmetry.space_group_name_H-M   'P 1'
#
loop_
_entity.id
_entity.type
_entity.pdbx_description
1 polymer ?
#
loop_
_entity_poly.entity_id
_entity_poly.type
_entity_poly.pdbx_seq_one_letter_code
_entity_poly.pdbx_strand_id
1 'polypeptide(L)'
;IRGKRTEEAELTPLCQKAEEAVVVAQSSVDAARSDVQPPAVEDVSPDLKDPDLRRDIEAFLAEEYKVPQVRLGQLEKRIKRVTNIVSKYRKDLRTARNKVLFASMKDELVEKVKATGEDTGAIEGVDPLISAAEKGVEPLFKRLRSSVPEMRALAEQAAAAIDTAMDSFQTTSFEVMPIDPALDDDLRRKLRDVAAPHARQPLLLLGQRQRRLRRCVNLLETFRCEVSKKRRNEFSKVQASLLRLFRHRLGESGADAETLFVSLANGGATISKAQFLSFIRSLDKVVRKEGSQETEEVHLPEAEVEALFDAQANGAGLLDQARFRQLASPRLRVARATPLTSGLAIA
;
A
#
# COMPACT_ATOMS: atom_id res chain seq x y z
N ILE A 1 22.98 29.83 24.65
CA ILE A 1 22.66 29.83 26.10
C ILE A 1 23.98 30.04 26.82
N ARG A 2 24.21 31.23 27.38
CA ARG A 2 25.38 31.53 28.21
C ARG A 2 24.96 31.32 29.66
N GLY A 3 25.62 30.39 30.35
CA GLY A 3 25.33 30.00 31.73
C GLY A 3 26.22 28.82 32.13
N LYS A 4 26.42 28.58 33.43
CA LYS A 4 27.11 27.39 33.94
C LYS A 4 26.46 26.13 33.36
N ARG A 5 27.24 25.09 33.10
CA ARG A 5 26.72 23.78 32.65
C ARG A 5 25.83 23.22 33.76
N THR A 6 24.52 23.43 33.65
CA THR A 6 23.52 22.69 34.43
C THR A 6 23.57 21.22 34.02
N GLU A 7 23.43 20.33 34.99
CA GLU A 7 23.55 18.89 34.77
C GLU A 7 22.38 18.36 33.91
N GLU A 8 22.61 17.26 33.19
CA GLU A 8 21.59 16.64 32.32
C GLU A 8 20.30 16.29 33.07
N ALA A 9 20.42 15.95 34.36
CA ALA A 9 19.31 15.67 35.27
C ALA A 9 18.37 16.88 35.48
N GLU A 10 18.88 18.11 35.41
CA GLU A 10 18.09 19.33 35.59
C GLU A 10 17.48 19.82 34.27
N LEU A 11 18.20 19.64 33.16
CA LEU A 11 17.78 20.15 31.85
C LEU A 11 16.72 19.27 31.15
N THR A 12 16.72 17.96 31.41
CA THR A 12 15.73 17.03 30.85
C THR A 12 14.28 17.34 31.27
N PRO A 13 13.96 17.51 32.57
CA PRO A 13 12.59 17.86 32.98
C PRO A 13 12.18 19.26 32.53
N LEU A 14 13.13 20.21 32.42
CA LEU A 14 12.86 21.53 31.86
C LEU A 14 12.49 21.47 30.37
N CYS A 15 13.13 20.57 29.61
CA CYS A 15 12.77 20.35 28.21
C CYS A 15 11.39 19.70 28.06
N GLN A 16 11.03 18.74 28.91
CA GLN A 16 9.68 18.16 28.92
C GLN A 16 8.62 19.23 29.20
N LYS A 17 8.82 20.05 30.24
CA LYS A 17 7.93 21.18 30.54
C LYS A 17 7.84 22.18 29.39
N ALA A 18 8.95 22.45 28.70
CA ALA A 18 8.95 23.33 27.54
C ALA A 18 8.17 22.75 26.34
N GLU A 19 8.19 21.42 26.15
CA GLU A 19 7.40 20.76 25.10
C GLU A 19 5.91 20.77 25.40
N GLU A 20 5.53 20.43 26.63
CA GLU A 20 4.15 20.52 27.08
C GLU A 20 3.61 21.94 26.89
N ALA A 21 4.39 22.96 27.27
CA ALA A 21 4.03 24.36 27.05
C ALA A 21 3.96 24.73 25.56
N VAL A 22 4.83 24.18 24.71
CA VAL A 22 4.78 24.38 23.25
C VAL A 22 3.51 23.78 22.65
N VAL A 23 3.10 22.59 23.09
CA VAL A 23 1.87 21.94 22.61
C VAL A 23 0.64 22.78 23.00
N VAL A 24 0.56 23.25 24.25
CA VAL A 24 -0.52 24.13 24.72
C VAL A 24 -0.53 25.47 23.97
N ALA A 25 0.64 26.06 23.73
CA ALA A 25 0.75 27.30 22.97
C ALA A 25 0.34 27.10 21.50
N GLN A 26 0.69 25.97 20.90
CA GLN A 26 0.33 25.64 19.52
C GLN A 26 -1.18 25.45 19.38
N SER A 27 -1.81 24.67 20.27
CA SER A 27 -3.26 24.49 20.24
C SER A 27 -4.02 25.81 20.45
N SER A 28 -3.51 26.70 21.31
CA SER A 28 -4.10 28.02 21.53
C SER A 28 -3.98 28.94 20.30
N VAL A 29 -2.85 28.90 19.58
CA VAL A 29 -2.67 29.65 18.34
C VAL A 29 -3.54 29.09 17.22
N ASP A 30 -3.67 27.76 17.14
CA ASP A 30 -4.51 27.10 16.14
C ASP A 30 -6.01 27.38 16.38
N ALA A 31 -6.47 27.38 17.63
CA ALA A 31 -7.82 27.79 18.01
C ALA A 31 -8.09 29.26 17.65
N ALA A 32 -7.19 30.16 18.06
CA ALA A 32 -7.32 31.58 17.72
C ALA A 32 -7.27 31.82 16.20
N ARG A 33 -6.57 30.98 15.44
CA ARG A 33 -6.56 31.05 13.97
C ARG A 33 -7.89 30.64 13.36
N SER A 34 -8.55 29.64 13.93
CA SER A 34 -9.89 29.25 13.53
C SER A 34 -10.90 30.37 13.82
N ASP A 35 -10.77 31.04 14.96
CA ASP A 35 -11.69 32.12 15.38
C ASP A 35 -11.50 33.41 14.57
N VAL A 36 -10.28 33.65 14.08
CA VAL A 36 -9.88 34.87 13.36
C VAL A 36 -9.92 34.66 11.84
N GLN A 37 -10.65 33.66 11.36
CA GLN A 37 -10.88 33.50 9.92
C GLN A 37 -11.95 34.50 9.47
N PRO A 38 -11.72 35.27 8.38
CA PRO A 38 -12.76 36.14 7.86
C PRO A 38 -13.96 35.28 7.44
N PRO A 39 -15.19 35.64 7.85
CA PRO A 39 -16.39 34.93 7.42
C PRO A 39 -16.52 35.01 5.90
N ALA A 40 -17.12 33.99 5.27
CA ALA A 40 -17.39 34.08 3.85
C ALA A 40 -18.42 35.20 3.62
N VAL A 41 -18.30 35.94 2.52
CA VAL A 41 -19.26 37.01 2.20
C VAL A 41 -20.67 36.46 2.01
N GLU A 42 -20.79 35.19 1.61
CA GLU A 42 -22.05 34.44 1.55
C GLU A 42 -22.70 34.23 2.92
N ASP A 43 -21.90 34.13 4.00
CA ASP A 43 -22.39 33.99 5.37
C ASP A 43 -22.81 35.33 5.98
N VAL A 44 -22.18 36.43 5.54
CA VAL A 44 -22.43 37.79 6.04
C VAL A 44 -23.61 38.46 5.31
N SER A 45 -23.76 38.20 4.02
CA SER A 45 -24.82 38.78 3.18
C SER A 45 -25.26 37.82 2.07
N PRO A 46 -26.12 36.82 2.40
CA PRO A 46 -26.53 35.77 1.47
C PRO A 46 -27.32 36.30 0.26
N ASP A 47 -27.98 37.44 0.42
CA ASP A 47 -28.81 38.06 -0.63
C ASP A 47 -28.03 39.02 -1.55
N LEU A 48 -26.74 39.27 -1.27
CA LEU A 48 -25.94 40.20 -2.05
C LEU A 48 -25.59 39.57 -3.41
N LYS A 49 -26.19 40.04 -4.52
CA LYS A 49 -25.94 39.51 -5.87
C LYS A 49 -24.94 40.33 -6.70
N ASP A 50 -24.58 41.52 -6.24
CA ASP A 50 -23.67 42.42 -6.94
C ASP A 50 -22.21 41.97 -6.78
N PRO A 51 -21.51 41.62 -7.88
CA PRO A 51 -20.15 41.11 -7.84
C PRO A 51 -19.11 42.14 -7.40
N ASP A 52 -19.34 43.45 -7.64
CA ASP A 52 -18.36 44.48 -7.32
C ASP A 52 -18.43 44.83 -5.82
N LEU A 53 -19.65 44.91 -5.26
CA LEU A 53 -19.85 45.07 -3.82
C LEU A 53 -19.35 43.86 -3.02
N ARG A 54 -19.49 42.63 -3.55
CA ARG A 54 -18.89 41.43 -2.94
C ARG A 54 -17.38 41.56 -2.83
N ARG A 55 -16.71 42.01 -3.91
CA ARG A 55 -15.25 42.22 -3.93
C ARG A 55 -14.81 43.29 -2.95
N ASP A 56 -15.55 44.38 -2.83
CA ASP A 56 -15.22 45.47 -1.89
C ASP A 56 -15.36 45.02 -0.43
N ILE A 57 -16.40 44.21 -0.11
CA ILE A 57 -16.58 43.62 1.22
C ILE A 57 -15.49 42.59 1.52
N GLU A 58 -15.12 41.74 0.55
CA GLU A 58 -13.99 40.81 0.69
C GLU A 58 -12.68 41.56 0.94
N ALA A 59 -12.43 42.65 0.22
CA ALA A 59 -11.23 43.47 0.39
C ALA A 59 -11.19 44.15 1.76
N PHE A 60 -12.31 44.70 2.22
CA PHE A 60 -12.44 45.30 3.54
C PHE A 60 -12.21 44.27 4.66
N LEU A 61 -12.86 43.11 4.59
CA LEU A 61 -12.66 42.02 5.55
C LEU A 61 -11.19 41.53 5.50
N ALA A 62 -10.59 41.39 4.32
CA ALA A 62 -9.19 41.01 4.21
C ALA A 62 -8.24 42.03 4.87
N GLU A 63 -8.56 43.33 4.80
CA GLU A 63 -7.77 44.38 5.44
C GLU A 63 -7.93 44.40 6.96
N GLU A 64 -9.16 44.29 7.48
CA GLU A 64 -9.44 44.21 8.92
C GLU A 64 -8.80 42.98 9.57
N TYR A 65 -8.86 41.82 8.90
CA TYR A 65 -8.30 40.57 9.42
C TYR A 65 -6.79 40.45 9.21
N LYS A 66 -6.15 41.36 8.46
CA LYS A 66 -4.71 41.36 8.21
C LYS A 66 -3.89 41.50 9.49
N VAL A 67 -4.26 42.43 10.39
CA VAL A 67 -3.49 42.71 11.60
C VAL A 67 -3.52 41.52 12.59
N PRO A 68 -4.69 40.93 12.90
CA PRO A 68 -4.77 39.70 13.68
C PRO A 68 -4.00 38.53 13.06
N GLN A 69 -4.09 38.32 11.74
CA GLN A 69 -3.34 37.27 11.03
C GLN A 69 -1.83 37.45 11.16
N VAL A 70 -1.32 38.69 11.00
CA VAL A 70 0.10 39.00 11.19
C VAL A 70 0.53 38.68 12.62
N ARG A 71 -0.30 38.99 13.62
CA ARG A 71 0.01 38.71 15.02
C ARG A 71 0.06 37.22 15.31
N LEU A 72 -0.88 36.43 14.80
CA LEU A 72 -0.85 34.96 14.89
C LEU A 72 0.40 34.39 14.22
N GLY A 73 0.77 34.89 13.04
CA GLY A 73 2.01 34.50 12.36
C GLY A 73 3.28 34.82 13.16
N GLN A 74 3.31 35.90 13.94
CA GLN A 74 4.42 36.19 14.87
C GLN A 74 4.49 35.19 16.03
N LEU A 75 3.33 34.79 16.58
CA LEU A 75 3.25 33.79 17.64
C LEU A 75 3.69 32.40 17.14
N GLU A 76 3.23 31.97 15.97
CA GLU A 76 3.72 30.73 15.34
C GLU A 76 5.25 30.75 15.16
N LYS A 77 5.81 31.87 14.67
CA LYS A 77 7.27 32.03 14.54
C LYS A 77 7.98 31.90 15.89
N ARG A 78 7.38 32.41 16.98
CA ARG A 78 7.93 32.26 18.34
C ARG A 78 7.87 30.80 18.80
N ILE A 79 6.73 30.12 18.61
CA ILE A 79 6.58 28.70 18.96
C ILE A 79 7.61 27.87 18.20
N LYS A 80 7.71 28.06 16.87
CA LYS A 80 8.73 27.42 16.01
C LYS A 80 10.16 27.62 16.54
N ARG A 81 10.52 28.83 17.00
CA ARG A 81 11.83 29.07 17.61
C ARG A 81 12.05 28.25 18.88
N VAL A 82 11.06 28.17 19.76
CA VAL A 82 11.15 27.36 20.99
C VAL A 82 11.26 25.87 20.64
N THR A 83 10.43 25.36 19.73
CA THR A 83 10.50 23.98 19.23
C THR A 83 11.88 23.64 18.66
N ASN A 84 12.49 24.56 17.91
CA ASN A 84 13.83 24.37 17.36
C ASN A 84 14.91 24.30 18.45
N ILE A 85 14.80 25.11 19.51
CA ILE A 85 15.73 25.08 20.64
C ILE A 85 15.65 23.73 21.37
N VAL A 86 14.44 23.27 21.67
CA VAL A 86 14.23 21.98 22.34
C VAL A 86 14.72 20.82 21.45
N SER A 87 14.38 20.85 20.16
CA SER A 87 14.83 19.85 19.20
C SER A 87 16.36 19.79 19.09
N LYS A 88 17.02 20.96 19.12
CA LYS A 88 18.49 21.05 19.13
C LYS A 88 19.07 20.44 20.40
N TYR A 89 18.53 20.76 21.57
CA TYR A 89 18.97 20.16 22.83
C TYR A 89 18.82 18.64 22.84
N ARG A 90 17.66 18.11 22.40
CA ARG A 90 17.45 16.66 22.28
C ARG A 90 18.42 16.00 21.30
N LYS A 91 18.74 16.68 20.20
CA LYS A 91 19.76 16.21 19.26
C LYS A 91 21.13 16.19 19.92
N ASP A 92 21.51 17.25 20.63
CA ASP A 92 22.79 17.33 21.32
C ASP A 92 22.91 16.23 22.40
N LEU A 93 21.87 16.00 23.21
CA LEU A 93 21.83 14.88 24.16
C LEU A 93 21.98 13.52 23.49
N ARG A 94 21.20 13.24 22.43
CA ARG A 94 21.33 12.00 21.67
C ARG A 94 22.75 11.83 21.13
N THR A 95 23.33 12.87 20.55
CA THR A 95 24.72 12.79 20.05
C THR A 95 25.75 12.55 21.16
N ALA A 96 25.54 13.11 22.36
CA ALA A 96 26.42 12.88 23.50
C ALA A 96 26.31 11.43 24.01
N ARG A 97 25.09 10.93 24.20
CA ARG A 97 24.83 9.52 24.57
C ARG A 97 25.40 8.55 23.53
N ASN A 98 25.14 8.80 22.25
CA ASN A 98 25.67 7.99 21.15
C ASN A 98 27.21 8.00 21.11
N LYS A 99 27.88 9.10 21.49
CA LYS A 99 29.35 9.13 21.58
C LYS A 99 29.88 8.20 22.67
N VAL A 100 29.22 8.16 23.83
CA VAL A 100 29.60 7.27 24.94
C VAL A 100 29.37 5.81 24.54
N LEU A 101 28.18 5.49 24.01
CA LEU A 101 27.86 4.14 23.53
C LEU A 101 28.79 3.67 22.41
N PHE A 102 29.12 4.57 21.48
CA PHE A 102 30.08 4.27 20.43
C PHE A 102 31.45 3.91 21.02
N ALA A 103 31.96 4.71 21.95
CA ALA A 103 33.26 4.45 22.56
C ALA A 103 33.30 3.13 23.33
N SER A 104 32.21 2.76 24.02
CA SER A 104 32.16 1.48 24.76
C SER A 104 32.00 0.26 23.86
N MET A 105 31.26 0.36 22.75
CA MET A 105 30.95 -0.79 21.89
C MET A 105 31.95 -0.99 20.74
N LYS A 106 32.67 0.05 20.33
CA LYS A 106 33.51 0.05 19.13
C LYS A 106 34.54 -1.08 19.14
N ASP A 107 35.32 -1.19 20.21
CA ASP A 107 36.47 -2.11 20.22
C ASP A 107 35.99 -3.57 20.31
N GLU A 108 34.97 -3.85 21.14
CA GLU A 108 34.31 -5.16 21.21
C GLU A 108 33.70 -5.57 19.86
N LEU A 109 33.05 -4.65 19.16
CA LEU A 109 32.49 -4.93 17.82
C LEU A 109 33.60 -5.25 16.82
N VAL A 110 34.69 -4.48 16.82
CA VAL A 110 35.82 -4.70 15.91
C VAL A 110 36.47 -6.06 16.15
N GLU A 111 36.62 -6.49 17.40
CA GLU A 111 37.16 -7.81 17.72
C GLU A 111 36.25 -8.94 17.24
N LYS A 112 34.94 -8.84 17.51
CA LYS A 112 33.96 -9.82 17.02
C LYS A 112 33.98 -9.93 15.49
N VAL A 113 34.01 -8.79 14.81
CA VAL A 113 34.03 -8.73 13.34
C VAL A 113 35.34 -9.24 12.75
N LYS A 114 36.48 -9.07 13.43
CA LYS A 114 37.75 -9.67 12.99
C LYS A 114 37.70 -11.20 13.11
N ALA A 115 37.16 -11.71 14.22
CA ALA A 115 37.03 -13.15 14.42
C ALA A 115 36.12 -13.81 13.36
N THR A 116 34.99 -13.18 13.03
CA THR A 116 34.12 -13.67 11.92
C THR A 116 34.65 -13.30 10.54
N GLY A 117 35.51 -12.28 10.43
CA GLY A 117 36.10 -11.86 9.17
C GLY A 117 37.06 -12.87 8.55
N GLU A 118 37.67 -13.70 9.40
CA GLU A 118 38.58 -14.78 9.00
C GLU A 118 37.85 -16.09 8.67
N ASP A 119 36.63 -16.28 9.19
CA ASP A 119 35.82 -17.48 8.98
C ASP A 119 34.70 -17.25 7.94
N THR A 120 34.94 -17.63 6.69
CA THR A 120 33.92 -17.59 5.63
C THR A 120 32.98 -18.79 5.64
N GLY A 121 33.18 -19.77 6.52
CA GLY A 121 32.41 -21.02 6.54
C GLY A 121 30.91 -20.80 6.76
N ALA A 122 30.54 -19.86 7.62
CA ALA A 122 29.15 -19.48 7.85
C ALA A 122 28.46 -18.94 6.57
N ILE A 123 29.20 -18.19 5.73
CA ILE A 123 28.69 -17.65 4.47
C ILE A 123 28.55 -18.75 3.41
N GLU A 124 29.51 -19.68 3.38
CA GLU A 124 29.46 -20.84 2.48
C GLU A 124 28.28 -21.78 2.82
N GLY A 125 27.85 -21.83 4.08
CA GLY A 125 26.65 -22.55 4.50
C GLY A 125 25.34 -22.03 3.87
N VAL A 126 25.30 -20.76 3.43
CA VAL A 126 24.10 -20.14 2.81
C VAL A 126 23.97 -20.52 1.33
N ASP A 127 25.07 -20.81 0.65
CA ASP A 127 25.09 -21.17 -0.78
C ASP A 127 24.17 -22.32 -1.20
N PRO A 128 24.12 -23.46 -0.48
CA PRO A 128 23.22 -24.54 -0.84
C PRO A 128 21.75 -24.12 -0.75
N LEU A 129 21.39 -23.27 0.21
CA LEU A 129 20.02 -22.76 0.36
C LEU A 129 19.64 -21.81 -0.78
N ILE A 130 20.53 -20.89 -1.14
CA ILE A 130 20.31 -20.01 -2.31
C ILE A 130 20.22 -20.83 -3.60
N SER A 131 21.05 -21.86 -3.74
CA SER A 131 21.02 -22.74 -4.91
C SER A 131 19.72 -23.57 -4.96
N ALA A 132 19.15 -23.95 -3.81
CA ALA A 132 17.84 -24.56 -3.73
C ALA A 132 16.72 -23.58 -4.13
N ALA A 133 16.79 -22.32 -3.68
CA ALA A 133 15.86 -21.28 -4.09
C ALA A 133 15.93 -21.02 -5.62
N GLU A 134 17.13 -20.96 -6.19
CA GLU A 134 17.36 -20.81 -7.64
C GLU A 134 16.73 -21.98 -8.43
N LYS A 135 16.94 -23.21 -7.98
CA LYS A 135 16.29 -24.40 -8.57
C LYS A 135 14.76 -24.35 -8.44
N GLY A 136 14.25 -23.81 -7.33
CA GLY A 136 12.81 -23.62 -7.10
C GLY A 136 12.17 -22.62 -8.05
N VAL A 137 12.88 -21.55 -8.44
CA VAL A 137 12.36 -20.55 -9.39
C VAL A 137 12.56 -20.92 -10.87
N GLU A 138 13.50 -21.81 -11.18
CA GLU A 138 13.77 -22.27 -12.56
C GLU A 138 12.53 -22.79 -13.33
N PRO A 139 11.63 -23.62 -12.75
CA PRO A 139 10.48 -24.14 -13.48
C PRO A 139 9.36 -23.11 -13.72
N LEU A 140 9.36 -21.97 -13.02
CA LEU A 140 8.25 -21.00 -13.07
C LEU A 140 7.95 -20.55 -14.50
N PHE A 141 8.97 -20.11 -15.23
CA PHE A 141 8.78 -19.59 -16.59
C PHE A 141 8.58 -20.69 -17.63
N LYS A 142 9.11 -21.90 -17.39
CA LYS A 142 8.90 -23.07 -18.26
C LYS A 142 7.44 -23.55 -18.18
N ARG A 143 6.75 -23.30 -17.08
CA ARG A 143 5.37 -23.74 -16.81
C ARG A 143 4.33 -22.63 -16.93
N LEU A 144 4.61 -21.52 -17.61
CA LEU A 144 3.59 -20.46 -17.85
C LEU A 144 2.31 -20.94 -18.56
N ARG A 145 2.39 -22.06 -19.29
CA ARG A 145 1.24 -22.66 -19.97
C ARG A 145 0.39 -23.56 -19.07
N SER A 146 0.86 -23.97 -17.90
CA SER A 146 0.12 -24.85 -16.97
C SER A 146 -1.10 -24.18 -16.36
N SER A 147 -1.98 -24.94 -15.72
CA SER A 147 -3.19 -24.38 -15.09
C SER A 147 -2.84 -23.37 -13.99
N VAL A 148 -3.69 -22.36 -13.74
CA VAL A 148 -3.52 -21.39 -12.65
C VAL A 148 -3.27 -22.05 -11.27
N PRO A 149 -3.98 -23.11 -10.85
CA PRO A 149 -3.69 -23.76 -9.56
C PRO A 149 -2.30 -24.40 -9.52
N GLU A 150 -1.84 -25.04 -10.61
CA GLU A 150 -0.48 -25.57 -10.69
C GLU A 150 0.57 -24.46 -10.62
N MET A 151 0.33 -23.34 -11.31
CA MET A 151 1.23 -22.19 -11.23
C MET A 151 1.31 -21.64 -9.80
N ARG A 152 0.20 -21.56 -9.07
CA ARG A 152 0.19 -21.13 -7.66
C ARG A 152 0.99 -22.06 -6.77
N ALA A 153 0.78 -23.36 -6.88
CA ALA A 153 1.52 -24.36 -6.11
C ALA A 153 3.04 -24.24 -6.34
N LEU A 154 3.46 -24.01 -7.59
CA LEU A 154 4.88 -23.76 -7.91
C LEU A 154 5.38 -22.45 -7.30
N ALA A 155 4.58 -21.38 -7.32
CA ALA A 155 4.94 -20.11 -6.70
C ALA A 155 5.08 -20.22 -5.18
N GLU A 156 4.24 -21.01 -4.52
CA GLU A 156 4.30 -21.27 -3.07
C GLU A 156 5.54 -22.10 -2.71
N GLN A 157 5.83 -23.15 -3.48
CA GLN A 157 7.05 -23.95 -3.28
C GLN A 157 8.32 -23.11 -3.45
N ALA A 158 8.37 -22.26 -4.49
CA ALA A 158 9.48 -21.35 -4.71
C ALA A 158 9.59 -20.29 -3.60
N ALA A 159 8.47 -19.78 -3.11
CA ALA A 159 8.43 -18.83 -2.00
C ALA A 159 9.03 -19.43 -0.73
N ALA A 160 8.61 -20.65 -0.34
CA ALA A 160 9.13 -21.31 0.85
C ALA A 160 10.66 -21.52 0.80
N ALA A 161 11.19 -21.88 -0.38
CA ALA A 161 12.64 -22.01 -0.58
C ALA A 161 13.38 -20.66 -0.49
N ILE A 162 12.78 -19.59 -1.03
CA ILE A 162 13.32 -18.23 -0.94
C ILE A 162 13.31 -17.74 0.52
N ASP A 163 12.21 -17.94 1.24
CA ASP A 163 12.05 -17.49 2.63
C ASP A 163 13.09 -18.18 3.53
N THR A 164 13.26 -19.50 3.37
CA THR A 164 14.30 -20.26 4.10
C THR A 164 15.71 -19.72 3.82
N ALA A 165 16.01 -19.38 2.56
CA ALA A 165 17.29 -18.79 2.19
C ALA A 165 17.45 -17.35 2.69
N MET A 166 16.36 -16.57 2.76
CA MET A 166 16.34 -15.21 3.31
C MET A 166 16.60 -15.20 4.81
N ASP A 167 15.96 -16.09 5.56
CA ASP A 167 16.13 -16.19 7.00
C ASP A 167 17.59 -16.56 7.34
N SER A 168 18.13 -17.58 6.68
CA SER A 168 19.54 -17.95 6.83
C SER A 168 20.49 -16.82 6.44
N PHE A 169 20.22 -16.13 5.32
CA PHE A 169 21.02 -14.98 4.90
C PHE A 169 21.00 -13.85 5.94
N GLN A 170 19.85 -13.56 6.56
CA GLN A 170 19.72 -12.53 7.59
C GLN A 170 20.50 -12.90 8.85
N THR A 171 20.41 -14.15 9.30
CA THR A 171 21.18 -14.67 10.44
C THR A 171 22.68 -14.53 10.17
N THR A 172 23.17 -15.02 9.04
CA THR A 172 24.61 -14.91 8.68
C THR A 172 25.04 -13.45 8.49
N SER A 173 24.18 -12.59 7.93
CA SER A 173 24.49 -11.17 7.81
C SER A 173 24.64 -10.48 9.17
N PHE A 174 23.87 -10.91 10.18
CA PHE A 174 24.00 -10.41 11.54
C PHE A 174 25.25 -10.96 12.23
N GLU A 175 25.60 -12.23 12.02
CA GLU A 175 26.83 -12.82 12.56
C GLU A 175 28.09 -12.12 12.03
N VAL A 176 28.12 -11.80 10.73
CA VAL A 176 29.24 -11.05 10.11
C VAL A 176 29.33 -9.62 10.63
N MET A 177 28.20 -9.00 10.97
CA MET A 177 28.16 -7.62 11.46
C MET A 177 27.10 -7.47 12.56
N PRO A 178 27.45 -7.82 13.81
CA PRO A 178 26.49 -7.91 14.93
C PRO A 178 26.19 -6.52 15.49
N ILE A 179 25.49 -5.72 14.70
CA ILE A 179 25.00 -4.39 15.08
C ILE A 179 23.52 -4.51 15.39
N ASP A 180 23.16 -4.20 16.63
CA ASP A 180 21.78 -4.21 17.09
C ASP A 180 20.90 -3.27 16.24
N PRO A 181 19.82 -3.77 15.63
CA PRO A 181 18.91 -2.97 14.83
C PRO A 181 18.15 -1.92 15.65
N ALA A 182 18.03 -2.06 16.97
CA ALA A 182 17.33 -1.10 17.85
C ALA A 182 18.14 0.18 18.14
N LEU A 183 19.44 0.21 17.80
CA LEU A 183 20.28 1.38 17.96
C LEU A 183 19.89 2.50 16.98
N ASP A 184 20.17 3.75 17.39
CA ASP A 184 19.97 4.94 16.57
C ASP A 184 20.73 4.86 15.22
N ASP A 185 20.10 5.32 14.13
CA ASP A 185 20.62 5.22 12.76
C ASP A 185 22.03 5.81 12.62
N ASP A 186 22.27 6.96 13.24
CA ASP A 186 23.56 7.64 13.22
C ASP A 186 24.64 6.82 13.94
N LEU A 187 24.29 6.15 15.03
CA LEU A 187 25.20 5.28 15.78
C LEU A 187 25.48 3.99 15.01
N ARG A 188 24.45 3.33 14.47
CA ARG A 188 24.58 2.13 13.63
C ARG A 188 25.49 2.38 12.43
N ARG A 189 25.32 3.53 11.76
CA ARG A 189 26.17 3.94 10.64
C ARG A 189 27.63 4.08 11.06
N LYS A 190 27.91 4.78 12.16
CA LYS A 190 29.29 4.95 12.66
C LYS A 190 29.95 3.64 13.05
N LEU A 191 29.21 2.76 13.74
CA LEU A 191 29.70 1.42 14.10
C LEU A 191 30.00 0.59 12.86
N ARG A 192 29.12 0.63 11.86
CA ARG A 192 29.33 -0.03 10.56
C ARG A 192 30.56 0.52 9.84
N ASP A 193 30.76 1.84 9.81
CA ASP A 193 31.90 2.46 9.12
C ASP A 193 33.24 2.02 9.75
N VAL A 194 33.30 1.80 11.06
CA VAL A 194 34.51 1.29 11.74
C VAL A 194 34.70 -0.22 11.56
N ALA A 195 33.62 -1.00 11.54
CA ALA A 195 33.68 -2.44 11.36
C ALA A 195 33.93 -2.87 9.89
N ALA A 196 33.46 -2.09 8.92
CA ALA A 196 33.48 -2.43 7.50
C ALA A 196 34.87 -2.78 6.93
N PRO A 197 35.99 -2.11 7.29
CA PRO A 197 37.32 -2.50 6.84
C PRO A 197 37.72 -3.91 7.25
N HIS A 198 37.22 -4.40 8.40
CA HIS A 198 37.53 -5.72 8.93
C HIS A 198 36.61 -6.81 8.38
N ALA A 199 35.41 -6.46 7.89
CA ALA A 199 34.45 -7.38 7.29
C ALA A 199 34.43 -7.37 5.75
N ARG A 200 35.42 -6.74 5.09
CA ARG A 200 35.32 -6.42 3.65
C ARG A 200 35.05 -7.65 2.78
N GLN A 201 35.79 -8.73 2.96
CA GLN A 201 35.65 -9.96 2.19
C GLN A 201 34.31 -10.67 2.47
N PRO A 202 33.93 -10.94 3.73
CA PRO A 202 32.59 -11.41 4.10
C PRO A 202 31.45 -10.60 3.47
N LEU A 203 31.53 -9.27 3.54
CA LEU A 203 30.50 -8.38 2.99
C LEU A 203 30.42 -8.44 1.46
N LEU A 204 31.56 -8.62 0.78
CA LEU A 204 31.55 -8.82 -0.67
C LEU A 204 30.85 -10.13 -1.05
N LEU A 205 31.11 -11.22 -0.32
CA LEU A 205 30.46 -12.51 -0.55
C LEU A 205 28.95 -12.42 -0.26
N LEU A 206 28.57 -11.89 0.90
CA LEU A 206 27.17 -11.64 1.25
C LEU A 206 26.48 -10.76 0.19
N GLY A 207 27.15 -9.72 -0.31
CA GLY A 207 26.63 -8.87 -1.38
C GLY A 207 26.37 -9.65 -2.68
N GLN A 208 27.23 -10.60 -3.05
CA GLN A 208 27.00 -11.48 -4.21
C GLN A 208 25.80 -12.40 -3.97
N ARG A 209 25.68 -12.97 -2.77
CA ARG A 209 24.57 -13.87 -2.38
C ARG A 209 23.24 -13.15 -2.35
N GLN A 210 23.21 -11.94 -1.80
CA GLN A 210 22.03 -11.08 -1.80
C GLN A 210 21.53 -10.78 -3.21
N ARG A 211 22.43 -10.53 -4.18
CA ARG A 211 22.03 -10.29 -5.58
C ARG A 211 21.36 -11.52 -6.20
N ARG A 212 21.90 -12.72 -5.96
CA ARG A 212 21.31 -13.99 -6.41
C ARG A 212 19.91 -14.19 -5.81
N LEU A 213 19.77 -14.01 -4.50
CA LEU A 213 18.50 -14.14 -3.81
C LEU A 213 17.46 -13.11 -4.28
N ARG A 214 17.87 -11.85 -4.46
CA ARG A 214 17.01 -10.78 -5.00
C ARG A 214 16.53 -11.10 -6.41
N ARG A 215 17.37 -11.74 -7.24
CA ARG A 215 16.95 -12.22 -8.56
C ARG A 215 15.83 -13.25 -8.44
N CYS A 216 15.92 -14.18 -7.49
CA CYS A 216 14.87 -15.18 -7.24
C CYS A 216 13.56 -14.53 -6.80
N VAL A 217 13.62 -13.57 -5.87
CA VAL A 217 12.45 -12.78 -5.44
C VAL A 217 11.78 -12.08 -6.62
N ASN A 218 12.56 -11.37 -7.44
CA ASN A 218 12.02 -10.68 -8.62
C ASN A 218 11.39 -11.65 -9.64
N LEU A 219 12.00 -12.82 -9.84
CA LEU A 219 11.45 -13.87 -10.72
C LEU A 219 10.12 -14.42 -10.18
N LEU A 220 10.01 -14.62 -8.87
CA LEU A 220 8.77 -15.05 -8.23
C LEU A 220 7.68 -13.96 -8.34
N GLU A 221 8.02 -12.69 -8.11
CA GLU A 221 7.08 -11.56 -8.24
C GLU A 221 6.54 -11.42 -9.66
N THR A 222 7.43 -11.48 -10.66
CA THR A 222 7.04 -11.42 -12.08
C THR A 222 6.17 -12.61 -12.45
N PHE A 223 6.49 -13.82 -11.95
CA PHE A 223 5.65 -14.99 -12.16
C PHE A 223 4.26 -14.86 -11.50
N ARG A 224 4.18 -14.35 -10.27
CA ARG A 224 2.89 -14.07 -9.59
C ARG A 224 2.05 -13.03 -10.35
N CYS A 225 2.70 -12.04 -10.98
CA CYS A 225 2.04 -11.12 -11.88
C CYS A 225 1.43 -11.84 -13.10
N GLU A 226 2.17 -12.77 -13.71
CA GLU A 226 1.68 -13.57 -14.83
C GLU A 226 0.52 -14.50 -14.43
N VAL A 227 0.60 -15.16 -13.27
CA VAL A 227 -0.54 -15.93 -12.70
C VAL A 227 -1.78 -15.06 -12.58
N SER A 228 -1.62 -13.85 -12.06
CA SER A 228 -2.72 -12.90 -11.86
C SER A 228 -3.28 -12.37 -13.18
N LYS A 229 -2.43 -12.17 -14.20
CA LYS A 229 -2.88 -11.84 -15.57
C LYS A 229 -3.65 -12.99 -16.19
N LYS A 230 -3.14 -14.22 -16.10
CA LYS A 230 -3.79 -15.42 -16.63
C LYS A 230 -5.16 -15.65 -16.01
N ARG A 231 -5.25 -15.58 -14.68
CA ARG A 231 -6.51 -15.67 -13.95
C ARG A 231 -7.51 -14.60 -14.37
N ARG A 232 -7.07 -13.34 -14.54
CA ARG A 232 -7.93 -12.26 -15.06
C ARG A 232 -8.42 -12.55 -16.48
N ASN A 233 -7.55 -13.07 -17.35
CA ASN A 233 -7.93 -13.42 -18.72
C ASN A 233 -8.95 -14.57 -18.76
N GLU A 234 -8.77 -15.60 -17.92
CA GLU A 234 -9.75 -16.69 -17.74
C GLU A 234 -11.09 -16.13 -17.24
N PHE A 235 -11.09 -15.28 -16.22
CA PHE A 235 -12.30 -14.63 -15.74
C PHE A 235 -12.98 -13.77 -16.81
N SER A 236 -12.24 -12.98 -17.57
CA SER A 236 -12.79 -12.16 -18.64
C SER A 236 -13.47 -13.00 -19.73
N LYS A 237 -12.93 -14.19 -20.05
CA LYS A 237 -13.56 -15.11 -21.01
C LYS A 237 -14.87 -15.68 -20.48
N VAL A 238 -14.88 -16.13 -19.23
CA VAL A 238 -16.09 -16.66 -18.56
C VAL A 238 -17.15 -15.57 -18.46
N GLN A 239 -16.75 -14.36 -18.07
CA GLN A 239 -17.63 -13.20 -18.00
C GLN A 239 -18.22 -12.86 -19.37
N ALA A 240 -17.41 -12.85 -20.44
CA ALA A 240 -17.89 -12.62 -21.80
C ALA A 240 -18.89 -13.70 -22.26
N SER A 241 -18.64 -14.97 -21.94
CA SER A 241 -19.58 -16.06 -22.21
C SER A 241 -20.89 -15.94 -21.42
N LEU A 242 -20.83 -15.59 -20.14
CA LEU A 242 -22.03 -15.33 -19.32
C LEU A 242 -22.82 -14.12 -19.83
N LEU A 243 -22.13 -13.06 -20.25
CA LEU A 243 -22.76 -11.89 -20.85
C LEU A 243 -23.54 -12.25 -22.12
N ARG A 244 -23.00 -13.14 -22.96
CA ARG A 244 -23.72 -13.63 -24.15
C ARG A 244 -24.99 -14.38 -23.76
N LEU A 245 -24.93 -15.25 -22.75
CA LEU A 245 -26.12 -15.97 -22.25
C LEU A 245 -27.16 -15.03 -21.64
N PHE A 246 -26.73 -14.05 -20.84
CA PHE A 246 -27.65 -13.07 -20.27
C PHE A 246 -28.31 -12.22 -21.35
N ARG A 247 -27.56 -11.75 -22.36
CA ARG A 247 -28.12 -11.02 -23.49
C ARG A 247 -29.12 -11.86 -24.28
N HIS A 248 -28.82 -13.13 -24.51
CA HIS A 248 -29.75 -14.05 -25.18
C HIS A 248 -31.05 -14.17 -24.40
N ARG A 249 -30.95 -14.47 -23.09
CA ARG A 249 -32.12 -14.63 -22.23
C ARG A 249 -32.96 -13.36 -22.10
N LEU A 250 -32.31 -12.20 -21.96
CA LEU A 250 -32.99 -10.90 -21.91
C LEU A 250 -33.70 -10.62 -23.25
N GLY A 251 -33.08 -10.97 -24.37
CA GLY A 251 -33.69 -10.84 -25.70
C GLY A 251 -34.91 -11.74 -25.91
N GLU A 252 -34.86 -13.00 -25.44
CA GLU A 252 -36.00 -13.93 -25.54
C GLU A 252 -37.16 -13.57 -24.63
N SER A 253 -36.86 -13.15 -23.40
CA SER A 253 -37.88 -12.84 -22.39
C SER A 253 -38.44 -11.42 -22.52
N GLY A 254 -37.77 -10.53 -23.25
CA GLY A 254 -38.07 -9.09 -23.27
C GLY A 254 -37.89 -8.41 -21.90
N ALA A 255 -37.24 -9.09 -20.96
CA ALA A 255 -37.05 -8.63 -19.59
C ALA A 255 -35.79 -7.76 -19.47
N ASP A 256 -35.80 -6.82 -18.53
CA ASP A 256 -34.62 -6.02 -18.19
C ASP A 256 -33.75 -6.73 -17.14
N ALA A 257 -32.47 -6.35 -17.04
CA ALA A 257 -31.54 -6.92 -16.06
C ALA A 257 -32.06 -6.81 -14.60
N GLU A 258 -32.88 -5.81 -14.29
CA GLU A 258 -33.50 -5.65 -12.98
C GLU A 258 -34.55 -6.72 -12.71
N THR A 259 -35.43 -6.97 -13.67
CA THR A 259 -36.46 -8.01 -13.58
C THR A 259 -35.83 -9.41 -13.50
N LEU A 260 -34.72 -9.62 -14.21
CA LEU A 260 -33.96 -10.86 -14.15
C LEU A 260 -33.32 -11.04 -12.77
N PHE A 261 -32.76 -9.97 -12.17
CA PHE A 261 -32.27 -10.00 -10.78
C PHE A 261 -33.39 -10.37 -9.80
N VAL A 262 -34.54 -9.72 -9.88
CA VAL A 262 -35.68 -9.97 -8.97
C VAL A 262 -36.16 -11.42 -9.07
N SER A 263 -36.21 -11.95 -10.30
CA SER A 263 -36.59 -13.35 -10.53
C SER A 263 -35.60 -14.34 -9.91
N LEU A 264 -34.30 -14.02 -9.94
CA LEU A 264 -33.23 -14.88 -9.45
C LEU A 264 -33.06 -14.78 -7.93
N ALA A 265 -33.27 -13.59 -7.37
CA ALA A 265 -33.24 -13.34 -5.94
C ALA A 265 -34.50 -13.85 -5.21
N ASN A 266 -35.52 -14.34 -5.94
CA ASN A 266 -36.83 -14.73 -5.40
C ASN A 266 -37.47 -13.62 -4.53
N GLY A 267 -37.33 -12.35 -4.95
CA GLY A 267 -37.79 -11.18 -4.18
C GLY A 267 -36.84 -10.72 -3.06
N GLY A 268 -35.68 -11.35 -2.89
CA GLY A 268 -34.63 -10.91 -1.96
C GLY A 268 -33.80 -9.73 -2.49
N ALA A 269 -33.03 -9.10 -1.58
CA ALA A 269 -32.11 -8.00 -1.92
C ALA A 269 -30.75 -8.48 -2.46
N THR A 270 -30.45 -9.78 -2.35
CA THR A 270 -29.16 -10.37 -2.72
C THR A 270 -29.34 -11.76 -3.32
N ILE A 271 -28.43 -12.14 -4.20
CA ILE A 271 -28.36 -13.49 -4.79
C ILE A 271 -27.29 -14.30 -4.07
N SER A 272 -27.65 -15.50 -3.61
CA SER A 272 -26.70 -16.49 -3.09
C SER A 272 -25.96 -17.24 -4.20
N LYS A 273 -24.78 -17.79 -3.88
CA LYS A 273 -24.00 -18.63 -4.81
C LYS A 273 -24.83 -19.79 -5.39
N ALA A 274 -25.58 -20.49 -4.55
CA ALA A 274 -26.42 -21.62 -4.97
C ALA A 274 -27.50 -21.20 -5.98
N GLN A 275 -28.21 -20.09 -5.72
CA GLN A 275 -29.22 -19.54 -6.63
C GLN A 275 -28.62 -19.13 -7.97
N PHE A 276 -27.45 -18.50 -7.95
CA PHE A 276 -26.73 -18.09 -9.15
C PHE A 276 -26.33 -19.28 -10.02
N LEU A 277 -25.75 -20.33 -9.41
CA LEU A 277 -25.35 -21.54 -10.14
C LEU A 277 -26.56 -22.32 -10.66
N SER A 278 -27.63 -22.46 -9.88
CA SER A 278 -28.86 -23.11 -10.34
C SER A 278 -29.47 -22.38 -11.53
N PHE A 279 -29.44 -21.05 -11.50
CA PHE A 279 -29.90 -20.24 -12.62
C PHE A 279 -29.06 -20.49 -13.87
N ILE A 280 -27.74 -20.45 -13.78
CA ILE A 280 -26.85 -20.68 -14.92
C ILE A 280 -27.02 -22.08 -15.50
N ARG A 281 -27.26 -23.09 -14.67
CA ARG A 281 -27.58 -24.46 -15.13
C ARG A 281 -28.88 -24.53 -15.92
N SER A 282 -29.86 -23.69 -15.58
CA SER A 282 -31.17 -23.63 -16.25
C SER A 282 -31.19 -22.82 -17.55
N LEU A 283 -30.13 -22.06 -17.84
CA LEU A 283 -30.05 -21.26 -19.06
C LEU A 283 -29.80 -22.15 -20.29
N ASP A 284 -30.46 -21.79 -21.40
CA ASP A 284 -30.11 -22.36 -22.70
C ASP A 284 -28.70 -21.91 -23.09
N LYS A 285 -27.83 -22.89 -23.36
CA LYS A 285 -26.42 -22.67 -23.69
C LYS A 285 -26.20 -22.48 -25.19
N VAL A 286 -27.23 -22.66 -26.01
CA VAL A 286 -27.17 -22.45 -27.46
C VAL A 286 -27.43 -20.98 -27.74
N VAL A 287 -26.37 -20.23 -28.06
CA VAL A 287 -26.44 -18.78 -28.31
C VAL A 287 -25.93 -18.46 -29.71
N ARG A 288 -26.50 -17.43 -30.35
CA ARG A 288 -25.98 -16.91 -31.62
C ARG A 288 -24.54 -16.40 -31.46
N LYS A 289 -23.65 -16.75 -32.40
CA LYS A 289 -22.29 -16.20 -32.46
C LYS A 289 -22.32 -14.69 -32.67
N GLU A 290 -21.35 -13.98 -32.10
CA GLU A 290 -21.23 -12.55 -32.32
C GLU A 290 -20.99 -12.25 -33.81
N GLY A 291 -21.90 -11.50 -34.42
CA GLY A 291 -21.79 -11.08 -35.82
C GLY A 291 -22.16 -12.15 -36.86
N SER A 292 -22.70 -13.30 -36.47
CA SER A 292 -23.21 -14.30 -37.42
C SER A 292 -24.60 -14.81 -37.05
N GLN A 293 -25.27 -15.47 -38.01
CA GLN A 293 -26.57 -16.12 -37.79
C GLN A 293 -26.43 -17.55 -37.24
N GLU A 294 -25.22 -18.07 -37.10
CA GLU A 294 -24.97 -19.42 -36.59
C GLU A 294 -25.10 -19.47 -35.07
N THR A 295 -25.69 -20.56 -34.57
CA THR A 295 -25.74 -20.88 -33.14
C THR A 295 -24.50 -21.65 -32.71
N GLU A 296 -23.95 -21.32 -31.55
CA GLU A 296 -22.83 -21.98 -30.90
C GLU A 296 -23.23 -22.40 -29.49
N GLU A 297 -22.79 -23.60 -29.06
CA GLU A 297 -22.95 -24.03 -27.68
C GLU A 297 -21.87 -23.40 -26.81
N VAL A 298 -22.30 -22.60 -25.83
CA VAL A 298 -21.40 -21.92 -24.90
C VAL A 298 -21.02 -22.88 -23.77
N HIS A 299 -19.77 -23.35 -23.77
CA HIS A 299 -19.24 -24.13 -22.66
C HIS A 299 -18.86 -23.24 -21.47
N LEU A 300 -19.45 -23.51 -20.30
CA LEU A 300 -19.15 -22.84 -19.04
C LEU A 300 -18.84 -23.88 -17.95
N PRO A 301 -17.55 -24.07 -17.60
CA PRO A 301 -17.17 -24.93 -16.49
C PRO A 301 -17.72 -24.37 -15.17
N GLU A 302 -18.40 -25.21 -14.38
CA GLU A 302 -19.02 -24.75 -13.12
C GLU A 302 -18.01 -24.14 -12.15
N ALA A 303 -16.83 -24.74 -12.03
CA ALA A 303 -15.75 -24.24 -11.17
C ALA A 303 -15.30 -22.81 -11.53
N GLU A 304 -15.33 -22.44 -12.81
CA GLU A 304 -14.95 -21.10 -13.27
C GLU A 304 -16.06 -20.08 -13.00
N VAL A 305 -17.32 -20.48 -13.17
CA VAL A 305 -18.50 -19.67 -12.83
C VAL A 305 -18.56 -19.40 -11.33
N GLU A 306 -18.29 -20.43 -10.52
CA GLU A 306 -18.17 -20.30 -9.07
C GLU A 306 -17.09 -19.32 -8.67
N ALA A 307 -15.89 -19.46 -9.22
CA ALA A 307 -14.78 -18.57 -8.92
C ALA A 307 -15.09 -17.12 -9.35
N LEU A 308 -15.85 -16.93 -10.44
CA LEU A 308 -16.29 -15.61 -10.89
C LEU A 308 -17.30 -15.01 -9.92
N PHE A 309 -18.27 -15.81 -9.46
CA PHE A 309 -19.23 -15.36 -8.44
C PHE A 309 -18.51 -14.92 -7.17
N ASP A 310 -17.59 -15.74 -6.67
CA ASP A 310 -16.82 -15.45 -5.45
C ASP A 310 -16.00 -14.16 -5.61
N ALA A 311 -15.46 -13.91 -6.81
CA ALA A 311 -14.74 -12.68 -7.13
C ALA A 311 -15.66 -11.44 -7.17
N GLN A 312 -16.88 -11.56 -7.70
CA GLN A 312 -17.85 -10.45 -7.77
C GLN A 312 -18.52 -10.15 -6.42
N ALA A 313 -18.65 -11.17 -5.56
CA ALA A 313 -19.19 -11.04 -4.22
C ALA A 313 -18.21 -10.42 -3.20
N ASN A 314 -16.96 -10.14 -3.59
CA ASN A 314 -15.90 -9.60 -2.72
C ASN A 314 -15.75 -10.34 -1.37
N GLY A 315 -16.00 -11.65 -1.34
CA GLY A 315 -15.92 -12.47 -0.13
C GLY A 315 -17.15 -12.42 0.79
N ALA A 316 -18.19 -11.65 0.47
CA ALA A 316 -19.44 -11.61 1.25
C ALA A 316 -20.33 -12.86 1.01
N GLY A 317 -20.01 -13.67 -0.01
CA GLY A 317 -20.81 -14.84 -0.41
C GLY A 317 -22.19 -14.51 -1.02
N LEU A 318 -22.49 -13.22 -1.18
CA LEU A 318 -23.74 -12.69 -1.67
C LEU A 318 -23.47 -11.66 -2.77
N LEU A 319 -24.30 -11.66 -3.80
CA LEU A 319 -24.22 -10.73 -4.92
C LEU A 319 -25.39 -9.75 -4.84
N ASP A 320 -25.08 -8.46 -4.66
CA ASP A 320 -26.09 -7.41 -4.64
C ASP A 320 -26.60 -7.08 -6.06
N GLN A 321 -27.67 -6.29 -6.12
CA GLN A 321 -28.27 -5.88 -7.39
C GLN A 321 -27.32 -5.06 -8.27
N ALA A 322 -26.50 -4.19 -7.68
CA ALA A 322 -25.60 -3.32 -8.42
C ALA A 322 -24.49 -4.12 -9.13
N ARG A 323 -23.90 -5.10 -8.44
CA ARG A 323 -22.88 -6.02 -8.97
C ARG A 323 -23.47 -6.96 -9.99
N PHE A 324 -24.66 -7.49 -9.75
CA PHE A 324 -25.37 -8.29 -10.75
C PHE A 324 -25.62 -7.50 -12.03
N ARG A 325 -26.09 -6.26 -11.94
CA ARG A 325 -26.28 -5.38 -13.11
C ARG A 325 -24.98 -5.12 -13.86
N GLN A 326 -23.87 -4.91 -13.15
CA GLN A 326 -22.56 -4.79 -13.80
C GLN A 326 -22.17 -6.06 -14.55
N LEU A 327 -22.52 -7.23 -14.02
CA LEU A 327 -22.26 -8.52 -14.64
C LEU A 327 -23.19 -8.83 -15.82
N ALA A 328 -24.47 -8.44 -15.76
CA ALA A 328 -25.47 -8.76 -16.78
C ALA A 328 -25.53 -7.73 -17.91
N SER A 329 -25.31 -6.46 -17.58
CA SER A 329 -25.38 -5.34 -18.52
C SER A 329 -24.27 -4.32 -18.19
N PRO A 330 -23.00 -4.60 -18.55
CA PRO A 330 -21.90 -3.71 -18.30
C PRO A 330 -22.11 -2.44 -19.14
N ARG A 331 -22.61 -1.39 -18.48
CA ARG A 331 -22.66 -0.05 -19.06
C ARG A 331 -21.26 0.56 -18.96
N LEU A 332 -20.84 1.28 -20.00
CA LEU A 332 -19.62 2.06 -19.96
C LEU A 332 -19.73 3.07 -18.80
N ARG A 333 -18.87 2.93 -17.79
CA ARG A 333 -18.71 3.93 -16.74
C ARG A 333 -17.69 4.95 -17.20
N VAL A 334 -18.06 6.23 -17.18
CA VAL A 334 -17.16 7.34 -17.50
C VAL A 334 -16.13 7.45 -16.37
N ALA A 335 -14.93 6.92 -16.59
CA ALA A 335 -13.86 6.94 -15.59
C ALA A 335 -13.28 8.34 -15.35
N ARG A 336 -13.36 9.22 -16.35
CA ARG A 336 -12.94 10.62 -16.26
C ARG A 336 -13.85 11.46 -17.14
N ALA A 337 -14.56 12.42 -16.53
CA ALA A 337 -15.44 13.31 -17.26
C ALA A 337 -14.62 14.12 -18.28
N THR A 338 -15.02 14.03 -19.54
CA THR A 338 -14.60 14.91 -20.63
C THR A 338 -15.74 15.90 -20.93
N PRO A 339 -15.48 17.04 -21.59
CA PRO A 339 -16.55 17.99 -21.92
C PRO A 339 -17.70 17.40 -22.75
N LEU A 340 -17.48 16.26 -23.43
CA LEU A 340 -18.51 15.51 -24.16
C LEU A 340 -19.31 14.53 -23.28
N THR A 341 -18.83 14.23 -22.08
CA THR A 341 -19.44 13.24 -21.16
C THR A 341 -19.86 13.85 -19.82
N SER A 342 -19.67 15.15 -19.63
CA SER A 342 -20.04 15.89 -18.42
C SER A 342 -21.54 15.86 -18.10
N GLY A 343 -22.40 15.71 -19.12
CA GLY A 343 -23.86 15.55 -18.97
C GLY A 343 -24.36 14.11 -18.93
N LEU A 344 -23.47 13.11 -19.09
CA LEU A 344 -23.82 11.68 -19.16
C LEU A 344 -23.34 10.87 -17.95
N ALA A 345 -22.85 11.55 -16.90
CA ALA A 345 -22.49 10.91 -15.65
C ALA A 345 -23.75 10.41 -14.93
N ILE A 346 -24.12 9.16 -15.20
CA ILE A 346 -25.14 8.45 -14.43
C ILE A 346 -24.51 8.08 -13.08
N ALA A 347 -25.13 8.55 -11.99
CA ALA A 347 -24.76 8.26 -10.61
C ALA A 347 -24.72 6.76 -10.30
#